data_AF-A0A9X2MT90-F1
#
_entry.id   AF-A0A9X2MT90-F1
#
_cell.length_a   1.000
_cell.length_b   1.000
_cell.length_c   1.000
_cell.angle_alpha   90.00
_cell.angle_beta   90.00
_cell.angle_gamma   90.00
#
_symmetry.space_group_name_H-M   'P 1'
#
loop_
_entity.id
_entity.type
_entity.pdbx_description
1 polymer ?
#
loop_
_entity_poly.entity_id
_entity_poly.type
_entity_poly.pdbx_seq_one_letter_code
_entity_poly.pdbx_strand_id
1 'polypeptide(L)'
;MKNIVASVIALIVIVFVVAISPWVTVSFAGDKVTAAFEKENRNVQDGCGLDCKDCGVQYTEKVLFGRNVQIEYACGLIPSDSPEYHQRKTLFVSFLGTVH
;
A
#
# COMPACT_ATOMS: atom_id res chain seq x y z
N MET A 1 -31.92 3.42 -28.56
CA MET A 1 -30.99 4.54 -28.27
C MET A 1 -30.98 4.94 -26.79
N LYS A 2 -32.12 5.28 -26.15
CA LYS A 2 -32.17 5.64 -24.71
C LYS A 2 -31.48 4.63 -23.77
N ASN A 3 -31.70 3.33 -23.97
CA ASN A 3 -31.10 2.29 -23.13
C ASN A 3 -29.57 2.17 -23.29
N ILE A 4 -29.06 2.46 -24.51
CA ILE A 4 -27.62 2.45 -24.79
C ILE A 4 -26.96 3.65 -24.11
N VAL A 5 -27.55 4.84 -24.24
CA VAL A 5 -27.07 6.07 -23.60
C VAL A 5 -27.02 5.91 -22.08
N ALA A 6 -28.08 5.37 -21.47
CA ALA A 6 -28.12 5.11 -20.03
C ALA A 6 -27.02 4.12 -19.59
N SER A 7 -26.79 3.06 -20.37
CA SER A 7 -25.75 2.06 -20.08
C SER A 7 -24.34 2.65 -20.16
N VAL A 8 -24.08 3.52 -21.14
CA VAL A 8 -22.78 4.20 -21.29
C VAL A 8 -22.54 5.15 -20.11
N ILE A 9 -23.55 5.93 -19.70
CA ILE A 9 -23.43 6.82 -18.53
C ILE A 9 -23.13 6.00 -17.27
N ALA A 10 -23.86 4.90 -17.05
CA ALA A 10 -23.62 4.03 -15.91
C ALA A 10 -22.19 3.47 -15.89
N LEU A 11 -21.66 3.05 -17.05
CA LEU A 11 -20.30 2.56 -17.18
C LEU A 11 -19.27 3.64 -16.83
N ILE A 12 -19.46 4.88 -17.31
CA ILE A 12 -18.56 6.00 -16.99
C ILE A 12 -18.54 6.27 -15.48
N VAL A 13 -19.71 6.26 -14.83
CA VAL A 13 -19.80 6.45 -13.37
C VAL A 13 -19.06 5.34 -12.63
N ILE A 14 -19.22 4.08 -13.05
CA ILE A 14 -18.51 2.94 -12.43
C ILE A 14 -17.00 3.10 -12.59
N VAL A 15 -16.51 3.43 -13.78
CA VAL A 15 -15.09 3.66 -14.03
C VAL A 15 -14.55 4.78 -13.15
N PHE A 16 -15.30 5.87 -13.00
CA PHE A 16 -14.90 7.00 -12.17
C PHE A 16 -14.83 6.63 -10.68
N VAL A 17 -15.82 5.90 -10.16
CA VAL A 17 -15.84 5.41 -8.77
C VAL A 17 -14.67 4.46 -8.51
N VAL A 18 -14.36 3.58 -9.45
CA VAL A 18 -13.22 2.65 -9.35
C VAL A 18 -11.88 3.38 -9.43
N ALA A 19 -11.76 4.38 -10.31
CA ALA A 19 -10.55 5.20 -10.42
C ALA A 19 -10.27 5.97 -9.12
N ILE A 20 -11.30 6.54 -8.49
CA ILE A 20 -11.14 7.22 -7.19
C ILE A 20 -10.98 6.21 -6.06
N SER A 21 -11.53 5.01 -6.16
CA SER A 21 -11.43 3.95 -5.14
C SER A 21 -11.55 4.48 -3.70
N PRO A 22 -12.68 5.12 -3.33
CA PRO A 22 -12.84 5.81 -2.05
C PRO A 22 -12.71 4.88 -0.83
N TRP A 23 -12.93 3.58 -1.01
CA TRP A 23 -12.78 2.57 0.05
C TRP A 23 -11.31 2.23 0.36
N VAL A 24 -10.36 2.54 -0.52
CA VAL A 24 -8.93 2.41 -0.21
C VAL A 24 -8.52 3.65 0.58
N THR A 25 -8.71 3.58 1.90
CA THR A 25 -8.31 4.64 2.85
C THR A 25 -6.82 4.54 3.19
N VAL A 26 -6.29 5.54 3.91
CA VAL A 26 -4.89 5.52 4.39
C VAL A 26 -4.66 4.32 5.32
N SER A 27 -5.54 4.11 6.30
CA SER A 27 -5.47 2.97 7.22
C SER A 27 -5.56 1.63 6.49
N PHE A 28 -6.54 1.47 5.60
CA PHE A 28 -6.70 0.24 4.83
C PHE A 28 -5.45 -0.09 4.01
N ALA A 29 -4.88 0.92 3.33
CA ALA A 29 -3.67 0.72 2.53
C ALA A 29 -2.45 0.38 3.42
N GLY A 30 -2.30 1.06 4.56
CA GLY A 30 -1.24 0.79 5.52
C GLY A 30 -1.32 -0.63 6.11
N ASP A 31 -2.52 -1.07 6.51
CA ASP A 31 -2.75 -2.42 7.03
C ASP A 31 -2.42 -3.49 5.99
N LYS A 32 -2.85 -3.27 4.73
CA LYS A 32 -2.56 -4.20 3.63
C LYS A 32 -1.07 -4.32 3.36
N VAL A 33 -0.37 -3.19 3.36
CA VAL A 33 1.07 -3.13 3.09
C VAL A 33 1.87 -3.76 4.23
N THR A 34 1.51 -3.48 5.49
CA THR A 34 2.12 -4.10 6.67
C THR A 34 1.94 -5.62 6.64
N ALA A 35 0.71 -6.10 6.41
CA ALA A 35 0.43 -7.53 6.32
C ALA A 35 1.14 -8.21 5.14
N ALA A 36 1.26 -7.52 4.00
CA ALA A 36 1.98 -8.03 2.84
C ALA A 36 3.49 -8.12 3.12
N PHE A 37 4.07 -7.09 3.74
CA PHE A 37 5.48 -7.05 4.12
C PHE A 37 5.81 -8.15 5.13
N GLU A 38 5.02 -8.30 6.19
CA GLU A 38 5.20 -9.37 7.18
C GLU A 38 5.10 -10.75 6.55
N LYS A 39 4.17 -10.94 5.61
CA LYS A 39 4.02 -12.20 4.88
C LYS A 39 5.22 -12.50 3.98
N GLU A 40 5.75 -11.51 3.28
CA GLU A 40 6.93 -11.64 2.42
C GLU A 40 8.19 -11.94 3.25
N ASN A 41 8.34 -11.29 4.41
CA ASN A 41 9.55 -11.36 5.22
C ASN A 41 9.52 -12.43 6.33
N ARG A 42 8.39 -13.14 6.56
CA ARG A 42 8.27 -14.19 7.59
C ARG A 42 9.33 -15.30 7.47
N ASN A 43 9.85 -15.55 6.28
CA ASN A 43 10.81 -16.63 6.01
C ASN A 43 12.24 -16.14 5.74
N VAL A 44 12.52 -14.84 5.91
CA VAL A 44 13.85 -14.27 5.69
C VAL A 44 14.71 -14.55 6.94
N GLN A 45 15.78 -15.33 6.79
CA GLN A 45 16.64 -15.77 7.91
C GLN A 45 17.30 -14.62 8.66
N ASP A 46 17.72 -13.58 7.96
CA ASP A 46 18.42 -12.43 8.57
C ASP A 46 17.46 -11.44 9.27
N GLY A 47 16.14 -11.66 9.16
CA GLY A 47 15.11 -10.85 9.79
C GLY A 47 14.97 -9.47 9.15
N CYS A 48 13.79 -9.17 8.59
CA CYS A 48 13.41 -7.82 8.21
C CYS A 48 12.13 -7.46 8.96
N GLY A 49 12.10 -6.28 9.56
CA GLY A 49 11.03 -5.88 10.46
C GLY A 49 10.67 -4.41 10.32
N LEU A 50 9.42 -4.12 10.68
CA LEU A 50 8.92 -2.76 10.89
C LEU A 50 9.08 -2.33 12.36
N ASP A 51 9.62 -3.21 13.22
CA ASP A 51 9.84 -2.99 14.65
C ASP A 51 11.19 -2.29 14.91
N CYS A 52 11.33 -1.11 14.32
CA CYS A 52 12.43 -0.18 14.54
C CYS A 52 11.88 1.21 14.85
N LYS A 53 12.69 2.05 15.47
CA LYS A 53 12.29 3.40 15.87
C LYS A 53 11.90 4.19 14.62
N ASP A 54 10.72 4.77 14.64
CA ASP A 54 10.16 5.52 13.51
C ASP A 54 9.97 4.70 12.22
N CYS A 55 10.00 3.35 12.29
CA CYS A 55 9.65 2.47 11.17
C CYS A 55 8.14 2.25 11.04
N GLY A 56 7.73 1.60 9.94
CA GLY A 56 6.33 1.43 9.57
C GLY A 56 5.91 2.33 8.41
N VAL A 57 4.62 2.62 8.30
CA VAL A 57 4.06 3.45 7.22
C VAL A 57 4.42 4.92 7.46
N GLN A 58 5.26 5.48 6.58
CA GLN A 58 5.73 6.86 6.66
C GLN A 58 4.86 7.83 5.87
N TYR A 59 4.44 7.40 4.68
CA TYR A 59 3.74 8.25 3.74
C TYR A 59 2.72 7.46 2.95
N THR A 60 1.59 8.10 2.62
CA THR A 60 0.55 7.50 1.78
C THR A 60 0.00 8.54 0.83
N GLU A 61 0.02 8.22 -0.46
CA GLU A 61 -0.44 9.09 -1.53
C GLU A 61 -1.64 8.47 -2.23
N LYS A 62 -2.63 9.30 -2.57
CA LYS A 62 -3.76 8.87 -3.39
C LYS A 62 -3.37 8.93 -4.87
N VAL A 63 -3.59 7.83 -5.59
CA VAL A 63 -3.38 7.74 -7.04
C VAL A 63 -4.61 7.14 -7.71
N LEU A 64 -4.67 7.21 -9.05
CA LEU A 64 -5.72 6.53 -9.80
C LEU A 64 -5.67 5.04 -9.52
N PHE A 65 -6.83 4.45 -9.26
CA PHE A 65 -7.02 3.02 -9.02
C PHE A 65 -6.31 2.48 -7.77
N GLY A 66 -5.95 3.32 -6.80
CA GLY A 66 -5.31 2.83 -5.58
C GLY A 66 -4.68 3.89 -4.69
N ARG A 67 -3.61 3.49 -4.00
CA ARG A 67 -2.74 4.34 -3.18
C ARG A 67 -1.29 3.84 -3.22
N ASN A 68 -0.34 4.77 -3.25
CA ASN A 68 1.06 4.45 -2.95
C ASN A 68 1.28 4.57 -1.44
N VAL A 69 2.01 3.63 -0.87
CA VAL A 69 2.35 3.59 0.55
C VAL A 69 3.85 3.42 0.66
N GLN A 70 4.51 4.38 1.30
CA GLN A 70 5.92 4.25 1.64
C GLN A 70 6.04 3.68 3.04
N ILE A 71 6.79 2.60 3.15
CA ILE A 71 7.21 2.02 4.42
C ILE A 71 8.69 2.27 4.65
N GLU A 72 9.03 2.37 5.93
CA GLU A 72 10.39 2.31 6.43
C GLU A 72 10.54 1.04 7.27
N TYR A 73 11.61 0.28 7.04
CA TYR A 73 11.88 -1.00 7.69
C TYR A 73 13.38 -1.17 7.86
N ALA A 74 13.78 -2.10 8.72
CA ALA A 74 15.19 -2.42 8.88
C ALA A 74 15.40 -3.94 8.80
N CYS A 75 16.59 -4.35 8.36
CA CYS A 75 16.93 -5.76 8.12
C CYS A 75 18.27 -6.11 8.74
N GLY A 76 18.41 -7.36 9.19
CA GLY A 76 19.65 -7.91 9.73
C GLY A 76 19.79 -7.75 11.25
N LEU A 77 20.91 -8.25 11.76
CA LEU A 77 21.36 -8.00 13.14
C LEU A 77 21.99 -6.61 13.20
N ILE A 78 21.16 -5.59 13.43
CA ILE A 78 21.61 -4.21 13.48
C ILE A 78 22.26 -3.94 14.85
N PRO A 79 23.50 -3.41 14.90
CA PRO A 79 24.22 -3.19 16.16
C PRO A 79 23.55 -2.16 17.08
N SER A 80 22.76 -1.25 16.49
CA SER A 80 21.91 -0.28 17.17
C SER A 80 20.83 0.19 16.22
N ASP A 81 19.61 0.37 16.72
CA ASP A 81 18.48 0.95 15.97
C ASP A 81 18.78 2.40 15.56
N SER A 82 19.42 2.55 14.41
CA SER A 82 19.99 3.79 13.89
C SER A 82 19.41 4.04 12.50
N PRO A 83 18.96 5.28 12.19
CA PRO A 83 18.37 5.63 10.90
C PRO A 83 19.23 5.29 9.68
N GLU A 84 20.55 5.15 9.85
CA GLU A 84 21.48 4.77 8.79
C GLU A 84 21.25 3.35 8.24
N TYR A 85 20.59 2.49 9.01
CA TYR A 85 20.25 1.11 8.61
C TYR A 85 18.79 0.95 8.17
N HIS A 86 18.02 2.05 8.21
CA HIS A 86 16.64 2.02 7.76
C HIS A 86 16.58 2.03 6.23
N GLN A 87 15.72 1.19 5.70
CA GLN A 87 15.42 1.09 4.28
C GLN A 87 14.01 1.59 4.03
N ARG A 88 13.79 2.20 2.86
CA ARG A 88 12.48 2.67 2.42
C ARG A 88 12.04 1.93 1.18
N LYS A 89 10.78 1.50 1.16
CA LYS A 89 10.13 0.90 -0.01
C LYS A 89 8.77 1.53 -0.22
N THR A 90 8.45 1.85 -1.46
CA THR A 90 7.11 2.29 -1.85
C THR A 90 6.39 1.10 -2.48
N LEU A 91 5.19 0.82 -1.98
CA LEU A 91 4.31 -0.26 -2.40
C LEU A 91 3.00 0.34 -2.91
N PHE A 92 2.39 -0.29 -3.91
CA PHE A 92 1.12 0.14 -4.46
C PHE A 92 -0.01 -0.76 -3.98
N VAL A 93 -1.04 -0.16 -3.39
CA VAL A 93 -2.29 -0.84 -3.01
C VAL A 93 -3.36 -0.53 -4.05
N SER A 94 -3.78 -1.56 -4.79
CA SER A 94 -4.81 -1.41 -5.82
C SER A 94 -6.20 -1.15 -5.22
N PHE A 95 -7.13 -0.71 -6.06
CA PHE A 95 -8.55 -0.60 -5.72
C PHE A 95 -9.18 -1.94 -5.33
N LEU A 96 -8.54 -3.07 -5.66
CA LEU A 96 -8.97 -4.42 -5.23
C LEU A 96 -8.37 -4.81 -3.87
N GLY A 97 -7.47 -4.01 -3.31
CA GLY A 97 -6.79 -4.28 -2.04
C GLY A 97 -5.61 -5.25 -2.16
N THR A 98 -5.06 -5.41 -3.37
CA THR A 98 -3.81 -6.16 -3.62
C THR A 98 -2.61 -5.24 -3.49
N VAL A 99 -1.49 -5.77 -2.98
CA VAL A 99 -0.22 -5.03 -2.81
C VAL A 99 0.75 -5.43 -3.91
N HIS A 100 1.43 -4.45 -4.50
CA HIS A 100 2.42 -4.60 -5.58
C HIS A 100 3.69 -3.82 -5.25
#